data_AF-A0A972JHP7-F1
#
_entry.id   AF-A0A972JHP7-F1
#
_cell.length_a   1.000
_cell.length_b   1.000
_cell.length_c   1.000
_cell.angle_alpha   90.00
_cell.angle_beta   90.00
_cell.angle_gamma   90.00
#
_symmetry.space_group_name_H-M   'P 1'
#
loop_
_entity.id
_entity.type
_entity.pdbx_description
1 polymer ?
#
loop_
_entity_poly.entity_id
_entity_poly.type
_entity_poly.pdbx_seq_one_letter_code
_entity_poly.pdbx_strand_id
1 'polypeptide(L)'
;MIRNLLAFFILTTSLVFAQPKESRMDRTIKTKVMMMQNFVHMGDKGEESFWQTKGRVTFAIVNYTEEQNVTFKDLFIAQYRELLPIYNKMIKSYDDNDTKLFVKTLIRQEDDYRKLLTPEQLKKYSDALAKYEQTDQKQADAYNSLFFSDSLLAEYKKRT
;
A
#
# COMPACT_ATOMS: atom_id res chain seq x y z
N MET A 1 30.68 -6.97 67.44
CA MET A 1 31.02 -6.86 66.01
C MET A 1 29.86 -7.41 65.20
N ILE A 2 29.18 -6.53 64.46
CA ILE A 2 27.95 -6.80 63.71
C ILE A 2 28.29 -7.64 62.48
N ARG A 3 27.61 -8.77 62.29
CA ARG A 3 27.76 -9.64 61.11
C ARG A 3 26.39 -9.85 60.45
N ASN A 4 26.31 -9.37 59.20
CA ASN A 4 25.45 -9.81 58.10
C ASN A 4 23.95 -9.46 58.14
N LEU A 5 23.65 -8.21 57.77
CA LEU A 5 22.56 -7.94 56.81
C LEU A 5 23.19 -7.91 55.42
N LEU A 6 22.63 -8.62 54.44
CA LEU A 6 22.55 -8.19 53.04
C LEU A 6 21.74 -9.21 52.23
N ALA A 7 20.44 -8.91 52.10
CA ALA A 7 19.63 -9.38 50.99
C ALA A 7 20.10 -8.67 49.72
N PHE A 8 20.44 -9.42 48.67
CA PHE A 8 20.61 -8.89 47.32
C PHE A 8 19.61 -9.58 46.40
N PHE A 9 18.45 -8.93 46.25
CA PHE A 9 17.56 -9.10 45.10
C PHE A 9 18.28 -8.46 43.91
N ILE A 10 18.82 -9.27 43.00
CA ILE A 10 19.26 -8.77 41.70
C ILE A 10 18.03 -8.68 40.81
N LEU A 11 17.50 -7.47 40.69
CA LEU A 11 16.63 -7.08 39.57
C LEU A 11 17.39 -7.36 38.28
N THR A 12 17.04 -8.43 37.57
CA THR A 12 17.35 -8.54 36.15
C THR A 12 16.42 -7.59 35.41
N THR A 13 16.86 -6.35 35.19
CA THR A 13 16.25 -5.47 34.21
C THR A 13 16.43 -6.11 32.84
N SER A 14 15.41 -6.81 32.36
CA SER A 14 15.26 -7.14 30.95
C SER A 14 15.12 -5.83 30.20
N LEU A 15 16.24 -5.32 29.70
CA LEU A 15 16.30 -4.36 28.61
C LEU A 15 15.65 -5.04 27.40
N VAL A 16 14.32 -4.91 27.31
CA VAL A 16 13.59 -5.14 26.07
C VAL A 16 14.08 -4.05 25.12
N PHE A 17 15.04 -4.40 24.26
CA PHE A 17 15.40 -3.57 23.13
C PHE A 17 14.15 -3.37 22.28
N ALA A 18 13.51 -2.21 22.41
CA ALA A 18 12.45 -1.78 21.52
C ALA A 18 13.04 -1.68 20.11
N GLN A 19 12.73 -2.65 19.24
CA GLN A 19 13.05 -2.52 17.83
C GLN A 19 12.37 -1.25 17.29
N PRO A 20 13.05 -0.43 16.47
CA PRO A 20 12.44 0.77 15.90
C PRO A 20 11.19 0.37 15.11
N LYS A 21 10.05 0.96 15.50
CA LYS A 21 8.76 0.72 14.86
C LYS A 21 8.89 1.08 13.37
N GLU A 22 8.75 0.08 12.50
CA GLU A 22 8.76 0.28 11.04
C GLU A 22 7.78 1.39 10.64
N SER A 23 8.19 2.29 9.74
CA SER A 23 7.33 3.39 9.33
C SER A 23 6.11 2.84 8.57
N ARG A 24 4.97 3.52 8.71
CA ARG A 24 3.73 3.18 7.98
C ARG A 24 4.00 3.09 6.47
N MET A 25 4.79 4.01 5.94
CA MET A 25 5.16 4.05 4.53
C MET A 25 5.94 2.80 4.12
N ASP A 26 6.99 2.43 4.87
CA ASP A 26 7.81 1.25 4.53
C ASP A 26 6.95 -0.02 4.52
N ARG A 27 6.09 -0.18 5.54
CA ARG A 27 5.15 -1.29 5.60
C ARG A 27 4.22 -1.31 4.39
N THR A 28 3.66 -0.15 4.00
CA THR A 28 2.77 -0.08 2.84
C THR A 28 3.49 -0.35 1.52
N ILE A 29 4.71 0.14 1.30
CA ILE A 29 5.48 -0.22 0.09
C ILE A 29 5.72 -1.72 0.05
N LYS A 30 6.15 -2.34 1.16
CA LYS A 30 6.31 -3.80 1.21
C LYS A 30 5.03 -4.53 0.82
N THR A 31 3.87 -4.10 1.34
CA THR A 31 2.59 -4.70 0.97
C THR A 31 2.24 -4.52 -0.50
N LYS A 32 2.52 -3.34 -1.09
CA LYS A 32 2.33 -3.10 -2.53
C LYS A 32 3.25 -3.95 -3.40
N VAL A 33 4.51 -4.14 -2.99
CA VAL A 33 5.47 -5.03 -3.64
C VAL A 33 4.99 -6.49 -3.58
N MET A 34 4.56 -6.97 -2.41
CA MET A 34 3.99 -8.32 -2.27
C MET A 34 2.73 -8.52 -3.12
N MET A 35 1.87 -7.50 -3.18
CA MET A 35 0.67 -7.55 -4.02
C MET A 35 1.04 -7.63 -5.51
N MET A 36 2.00 -6.82 -5.97
CA MET A 36 2.50 -6.91 -7.35
C MET A 36 3.11 -8.29 -7.62
N GLN A 37 3.93 -8.81 -6.71
CA GLN A 37 4.54 -10.12 -6.81
C GLN A 37 3.50 -11.24 -6.99
N ASN A 38 2.39 -11.18 -6.25
CA ASN A 38 1.31 -12.15 -6.38
C ASN A 38 0.74 -12.17 -7.81
N PHE A 39 0.52 -11.01 -8.42
CA PHE A 39 0.04 -10.94 -9.81
C PHE A 39 1.10 -11.43 -10.81
N VAL A 40 2.36 -11.07 -10.61
CA VAL A 40 3.46 -11.54 -11.48
C VAL A 40 3.60 -13.06 -11.44
N HIS A 41 3.46 -13.69 -10.26
CA HIS A 41 3.51 -15.14 -10.12
C HIS A 41 2.37 -15.88 -10.82
N MET A 42 1.28 -15.19 -11.20
CA MET A 42 0.18 -15.78 -11.98
C MET A 42 0.48 -15.87 -13.48
N GLY A 43 1.65 -15.41 -13.94
CA GLY A 43 2.05 -15.49 -15.35
C GLY A 43 1.07 -14.77 -16.28
N ASP A 44 0.59 -15.48 -17.30
CA ASP A 44 -0.35 -14.94 -18.30
C ASP A 44 -1.66 -14.40 -17.70
N LYS A 45 -2.03 -14.84 -16.48
CA LYS A 45 -3.22 -14.37 -15.77
C LYS A 45 -2.98 -13.17 -14.86
N GLY A 46 -1.74 -12.70 -14.73
CA GLY A 46 -1.39 -11.61 -13.81
C GLY A 46 -2.08 -10.30 -14.15
N GLU A 47 -2.08 -9.92 -15.43
CA GLU A 47 -2.75 -8.70 -15.92
C GLU A 47 -4.27 -8.75 -15.69
N GLU A 48 -4.89 -9.89 -16.03
CA GLU A 48 -6.31 -10.11 -15.83
C GLU A 48 -6.68 -9.99 -14.33
N SER A 49 -5.93 -10.68 -13.49
CA SER A 49 -6.16 -10.69 -12.04
C SER A 49 -5.94 -9.33 -11.41
N PHE A 50 -4.96 -8.55 -11.89
CA PHE A 50 -4.69 -7.20 -11.42
C PHE A 50 -5.88 -6.27 -11.68
N TRP A 51 -6.35 -6.20 -12.93
CA TRP A 51 -7.46 -5.30 -13.26
C TRP A 51 -8.77 -5.76 -12.61
N GLN A 52 -9.06 -7.07 -12.56
CA GLN A 52 -10.29 -7.58 -11.92
C GLN A 52 -10.28 -7.27 -10.42
N THR A 53 -9.13 -7.41 -9.76
CA THR A 53 -9.01 -7.10 -8.34
C THR A 53 -9.24 -5.62 -8.07
N LYS A 54 -8.55 -4.73 -8.81
CA LYS A 54 -8.74 -3.27 -8.66
C LYS A 54 -10.14 -2.83 -9.04
N GLY A 55 -10.71 -3.39 -10.12
CA GLY A 55 -12.08 -3.13 -10.58
C GLY A 55 -13.11 -3.49 -9.54
N ARG A 56 -13.09 -4.73 -9.01
CA ARG A 56 -14.01 -5.18 -7.96
C ARG A 56 -13.95 -4.29 -6.71
N VAL A 57 -12.75 -3.93 -6.28
CA VAL A 57 -12.54 -3.06 -5.11
C VAL A 57 -13.09 -1.66 -5.38
N THR A 58 -12.85 -1.12 -6.56
CA THR A 58 -13.35 0.19 -7.00
C THR A 58 -14.88 0.19 -7.05
N PHE A 59 -15.49 -0.85 -7.64
CA PHE A 59 -16.95 -1.00 -7.74
C PHE A 59 -17.60 -1.04 -6.37
N ALA A 60 -17.02 -1.79 -5.43
CA ALA A 60 -17.54 -1.91 -4.06
C ALA A 60 -17.60 -0.58 -3.30
N ILE A 61 -16.77 0.41 -3.67
CA ILE A 61 -16.74 1.73 -3.02
C ILE A 61 -17.58 2.75 -3.78
N VAL A 62 -17.32 2.91 -5.08
CA VAL A 62 -17.88 4.02 -5.86
C VAL A 62 -19.09 3.64 -6.70
N ASN A 63 -19.40 2.34 -6.81
CA ASN A 63 -20.51 1.78 -7.58
C ASN A 63 -20.58 2.40 -8.99
N TYR A 64 -19.50 2.23 -9.76
CA TYR A 64 -19.35 2.81 -11.09
C TYR A 64 -20.25 2.14 -12.14
N THR A 65 -20.52 2.83 -13.25
CA THR A 65 -21.37 2.33 -14.34
C THR A 65 -20.63 1.39 -15.29
N GLU A 66 -21.35 0.67 -16.15
CA GLU A 66 -20.72 -0.18 -17.17
C GLU A 66 -19.85 0.61 -18.15
N GLU A 67 -20.20 1.86 -18.46
CA GLU A 67 -19.35 2.73 -19.29
C GLU A 67 -18.03 3.08 -18.58
N GLN A 68 -18.08 3.35 -17.27
CA GLN A 68 -16.88 3.57 -16.47
C GLN A 68 -16.04 2.29 -16.31
N ASN A 69 -16.68 1.11 -16.28
CA ASN A 69 -16.01 -0.19 -16.17
C ASN A 69 -14.98 -0.39 -17.29
N VAL A 70 -15.35 -0.06 -18.53
CA VAL A 70 -14.43 -0.12 -19.69
C VAL A 70 -13.22 0.79 -19.47
N THR A 71 -13.47 2.02 -19.03
CA THR A 71 -12.40 3.01 -18.78
C THR A 71 -11.46 2.55 -17.65
N PHE A 72 -12.00 2.01 -16.55
CA PHE A 72 -11.19 1.50 -15.45
C PHE A 72 -10.40 0.24 -15.82
N LYS A 73 -11.00 -0.67 -16.60
CA LYS A 73 -10.30 -1.84 -17.10
C LYS A 73 -9.08 -1.43 -17.93
N ASP A 74 -9.26 -0.52 -18.88
CA ASP A 74 -8.17 -0.05 -19.73
C ASP A 74 -7.08 0.65 -18.91
N LEU A 75 -7.48 1.50 -17.95
CA LEU A 75 -6.53 2.13 -17.03
C LEU A 75 -5.74 1.10 -16.24
N PHE A 76 -6.40 0.15 -15.57
CA PHE A 76 -5.71 -0.81 -14.70
C PHE A 76 -4.83 -1.80 -15.46
N ILE A 77 -5.22 -2.18 -16.69
CA ILE A 77 -4.35 -2.95 -17.60
C ILE A 77 -3.11 -2.13 -17.96
N ALA A 78 -3.26 -0.86 -18.34
CA ALA A 78 -2.13 0.01 -18.65
C ALA A 78 -1.21 0.20 -17.43
N GLN A 79 -1.78 0.38 -16.24
CA GLN A 79 -1.04 0.46 -14.99
C GLN A 79 -0.19 -0.79 -14.73
N TYR A 80 -0.76 -1.98 -14.92
CA TYR A 80 -0.05 -3.25 -14.75
C TYR A 80 1.12 -3.37 -15.74
N ARG A 81 0.87 -3.13 -17.03
CA ARG A 81 1.89 -3.22 -18.09
C ARG A 81 3.06 -2.27 -17.87
N GLU A 82 2.80 -1.09 -17.32
CA GLU A 82 3.84 -0.13 -16.97
C GLU A 82 4.59 -0.52 -15.69
N LEU A 83 3.88 -0.97 -14.66
CA LEU A 83 4.50 -1.37 -13.39
C LEU A 83 5.38 -2.60 -13.53
N LEU A 84 4.98 -3.57 -14.37
CA LEU A 84 5.68 -4.85 -14.52
C LEU A 84 7.18 -4.72 -14.82
N PRO A 85 7.63 -3.99 -15.86
CA PRO A 85 9.06 -3.83 -16.12
C PRO A 85 9.78 -3.05 -15.01
N ILE A 86 9.12 -2.06 -14.37
CA ILE A 86 9.70 -1.27 -13.27
C ILE A 86 9.92 -2.17 -12.05
N TYR A 87 8.90 -2.94 -11.67
CA TYR A 87 8.97 -3.93 -10.60
C TYR A 87 10.07 -4.97 -10.86
N ASN A 88 10.08 -5.57 -12.06
CA ASN A 88 11.06 -6.58 -12.43
C ASN A 88 12.51 -6.07 -12.38
N LYS A 89 12.72 -4.79 -12.71
CA LYS A 89 14.03 -4.15 -12.58
C LYS A 89 14.40 -3.93 -11.11
N MET A 90 13.49 -3.34 -10.34
CA MET A 90 13.67 -3.04 -8.91
C MET A 90 14.06 -4.28 -8.09
N ILE A 91 13.38 -5.41 -8.30
CA ILE A 91 13.68 -6.65 -7.54
C ILE A 91 15.01 -7.32 -7.93
N LYS A 92 15.65 -6.88 -9.02
CA LYS A 92 16.94 -7.42 -9.50
C LYS A 92 18.11 -6.51 -9.18
N SER A 93 17.92 -5.19 -9.21
CA SER A 93 19.00 -4.20 -9.14
C SER A 93 19.43 -3.87 -7.72
N TYR A 94 18.53 -3.98 -6.74
CA TYR A 94 18.72 -3.44 -5.38
C TYR A 94 19.09 -1.94 -5.36
N ASP A 95 18.78 -1.20 -6.44
CA ASP A 95 19.04 0.23 -6.57
C ASP A 95 17.87 1.04 -5.98
N ASP A 96 18.18 1.95 -5.06
CA ASP A 96 17.22 2.88 -4.46
C ASP A 96 16.48 3.73 -5.51
N ASN A 97 17.12 4.04 -6.64
CA ASN A 97 16.48 4.78 -7.73
C ASN A 97 15.35 4.00 -8.38
N ASP A 98 15.48 2.67 -8.50
CA ASP A 98 14.42 1.83 -9.05
C ASP A 98 13.25 1.70 -8.07
N THR A 99 13.53 1.67 -6.76
CA THR A 99 12.49 1.74 -5.72
C THR A 99 11.76 3.09 -5.77
N LYS A 100 12.49 4.20 -5.88
CA LYS A 100 11.91 5.54 -6.03
C LYS A 100 11.06 5.65 -7.29
N LEU A 101 11.50 5.08 -8.41
CA LEU A 101 10.73 5.05 -9.65
C LEU A 101 9.44 4.26 -9.46
N PHE A 102 9.50 3.08 -8.84
CA PHE A 102 8.31 2.28 -8.54
C PHE A 102 7.29 3.06 -7.70
N VAL A 103 7.74 3.70 -6.61
CA VAL A 103 6.88 4.51 -5.74
C VAL A 103 6.30 5.71 -6.48
N LYS A 104 7.12 6.44 -7.25
CA LYS A 104 6.66 7.58 -8.05
C LYS A 104 5.61 7.18 -9.09
N THR A 105 5.78 6.03 -9.74
CA THR A 105 4.80 5.50 -10.70
C THR A 105 3.48 5.17 -9.99
N LEU A 106 3.53 4.51 -8.83
CA LEU A 106 2.32 4.22 -8.05
C LEU A 106 1.55 5.48 -7.65
N ILE A 107 2.25 6.54 -7.22
CA ILE A 107 1.62 7.84 -6.86
C ILE A 107 0.94 8.47 -8.06
N ARG A 108 1.62 8.53 -9.22
CA ARG A 108 1.03 9.08 -10.45
C ARG A 108 -0.19 8.27 -10.89
N GLN A 109 -0.10 6.94 -10.85
CA GLN A 109 -1.20 6.06 -11.24
C GLN A 109 -2.43 6.20 -10.34
N GLU A 110 -2.22 6.47 -9.05
CA GLU A 110 -3.30 6.82 -8.12
C GLU A 110 -3.96 8.15 -8.51
N ASP A 111 -3.17 9.19 -8.83
CA ASP A 111 -3.70 10.48 -9.28
C ASP A 111 -4.49 10.34 -10.60
N ASP A 112 -4.00 9.53 -11.54
CA ASP A 112 -4.68 9.30 -12.82
C ASP A 112 -5.99 8.54 -12.63
N TYR A 113 -6.04 7.57 -11.73
CA TYR A 113 -7.27 6.89 -11.34
C TYR A 113 -8.30 7.87 -10.73
N ARG A 114 -7.86 8.71 -9.78
CA ARG A 114 -8.75 9.66 -9.08
C ARG A 114 -9.38 10.69 -10.02
N LYS A 115 -8.69 11.07 -11.12
CA LYS A 115 -9.24 11.98 -12.16
C LYS A 115 -10.41 11.40 -12.94
N LEU A 116 -10.58 10.08 -12.95
CA LEU A 116 -11.70 9.41 -13.63
C LEU A 116 -12.96 9.32 -12.77
N LEU A 117 -12.85 9.63 -11.48
CA LEU A 117 -13.99 9.64 -10.57
C LEU A 117 -14.76 10.94 -10.70
N THR A 118 -16.10 10.87 -10.66
CA THR A 118 -16.90 12.09 -10.45
C THR A 118 -16.60 12.68 -9.07
N PRO A 119 -16.91 13.97 -8.82
CA PRO A 119 -16.74 14.56 -7.49
C PRO A 119 -17.42 13.75 -6.37
N GLU A 120 -18.61 13.21 -6.62
CA GLU A 120 -19.36 12.37 -5.67
C GLU A 120 -18.67 11.03 -5.43
N GLN A 121 -18.15 10.40 -6.49
CA GLN A 121 -17.39 9.15 -6.39
C GLN A 121 -16.07 9.35 -5.65
N LEU A 122 -15.34 10.42 -5.95
CA LEU A 122 -14.12 10.78 -5.25
C LEU A 122 -14.39 11.01 -3.76
N LYS A 123 -15.50 11.70 -3.42
CA LYS A 123 -15.90 11.87 -2.02
C LYS A 123 -16.20 10.53 -1.34
N LYS A 124 -16.99 9.65 -1.97
CA LYS A 124 -17.27 8.30 -1.44
C LYS A 124 -16.00 7.50 -1.22
N TYR A 125 -15.08 7.61 -2.18
CA TYR A 125 -13.77 6.96 -2.13
C TYR A 125 -12.95 7.45 -0.93
N SER A 126 -12.76 8.76 -0.79
CA SER A 126 -12.05 9.36 0.34
C SER A 126 -12.69 9.04 1.69
N ASP A 127 -14.02 9.17 1.81
CA ASP A 127 -14.75 8.89 3.05
C ASP A 127 -14.61 7.42 3.48
N ALA A 128 -14.71 6.48 2.53
CA ALA A 128 -14.58 5.06 2.82
C ALA A 128 -13.18 4.72 3.34
N LEU A 129 -12.12 5.23 2.70
CA LEU A 129 -10.75 4.99 3.12
C LEU A 129 -10.44 5.64 4.48
N ALA A 130 -10.92 6.87 4.71
CA ALA A 130 -10.79 7.54 6.00
C ALA A 130 -11.48 6.74 7.12
N LYS A 131 -12.66 6.17 6.84
CA LYS A 131 -13.36 5.30 7.78
C LYS A 131 -12.55 4.04 8.10
N TYR A 132 -12.01 3.35 7.09
CA TYR A 132 -11.19 2.16 7.34
C TYR A 132 -9.99 2.48 8.22
N GLU A 133 -9.29 3.59 7.99
CA GLU A 133 -8.16 4.01 8.83
C GLU A 133 -8.54 4.24 10.30
N GLN A 134 -9.77 4.67 10.56
CA GLN A 134 -10.25 4.96 11.92
C GLN A 134 -10.82 3.72 12.61
N THR A 135 -11.45 2.80 11.87
CA THR A 135 -12.28 1.74 12.46
C THR A 135 -11.78 0.32 12.18
N ASP A 136 -11.00 0.10 11.12
CA ASP A 136 -10.53 -1.23 10.71
C ASP A 136 -9.18 -1.16 9.99
N GLN A 137 -8.10 -1.25 10.77
CA GLN A 137 -6.73 -1.21 10.25
C GLN A 137 -6.45 -2.33 9.24
N LYS A 138 -7.05 -3.51 9.41
CA LYS A 138 -6.85 -4.64 8.49
C LYS A 138 -7.44 -4.31 7.13
N GLN A 139 -8.65 -3.75 7.12
CA GLN A 139 -9.28 -3.29 5.89
C GLN A 139 -8.48 -2.13 5.28
N ALA A 140 -8.03 -1.17 6.09
CA ALA A 140 -7.19 -0.07 5.61
C ALA A 140 -5.89 -0.57 4.95
N ASP A 141 -5.19 -1.54 5.56
CA ASP A 141 -3.96 -2.12 5.02
C ASP A 141 -4.24 -2.91 3.73
N ALA A 142 -5.35 -3.65 3.66
CA ALA A 142 -5.75 -4.36 2.45
C ALA A 142 -6.05 -3.39 1.30
N TYR A 143 -6.76 -2.29 1.53
CA TYR A 143 -6.99 -1.26 0.52
C TYR A 143 -5.68 -0.58 0.11
N ASN A 144 -4.85 -0.20 1.08
CA ASN A 144 -3.57 0.45 0.82
C ASN A 144 -2.55 -0.45 0.10
N SER A 145 -2.77 -1.77 0.03
CA SER A 145 -1.98 -2.67 -0.82
C SER A 145 -2.21 -2.46 -2.32
N LEU A 146 -3.35 -1.88 -2.72
CA LEU A 146 -3.77 -1.70 -4.12
C LEU A 146 -3.88 -0.21 -4.52
N PHE A 147 -4.23 0.64 -3.57
CA PHE A 147 -4.50 2.08 -3.75
C PHE A 147 -3.83 2.92 -2.67
N PHE A 148 -4.05 4.24 -2.65
CA PHE A 148 -3.65 5.09 -1.53
C PHE A 148 -4.85 5.81 -0.94
N SER A 149 -4.97 5.80 0.38
CA SER A 149 -5.79 6.79 1.09
C SER A 149 -5.21 8.20 0.97
N ASP A 150 -6.02 9.21 1.27
CA ASP A 150 -5.59 10.62 1.21
C ASP A 150 -4.45 10.92 2.16
N SER A 151 -4.52 10.38 3.39
CA SER A 151 -3.47 10.57 4.40
C SER A 151 -2.15 9.96 3.93
N LEU A 152 -2.20 8.73 3.41
CA LEU A 152 -1.03 8.02 2.92
C LEU A 152 -0.44 8.70 1.67
N LEU A 153 -1.28 9.06 0.70
CA LEU A 153 -0.83 9.72 -0.53
C LEU A 153 -0.14 11.05 -0.20
N ALA A 154 -0.66 11.82 0.75
CA ALA A 154 -0.04 13.05 1.21
C ALA A 154 1.30 12.80 1.93
N GLU A 155 1.43 11.72 2.70
CA GLU A 155 2.71 11.32 3.30
C GLU A 155 3.78 11.01 2.24
N TYR A 156 3.42 10.27 1.18
CA TYR A 156 4.35 9.98 0.08
C TYR A 156 4.75 11.21 -0.71
N LYS A 157 3.78 12.05 -1.09
CA LYS A 157 4.04 13.27 -1.87
C LYS A 157 4.93 14.29 -1.15
N LYS A 158 5.03 14.23 0.17
CA LYS A 158 5.96 15.08 0.95
C LYS A 158 7.42 14.61 0.89
N ARG A 159 7.66 13.34 0.50
CA ARG A 159 8.99 12.70 0.55
C ARG A 159 9.59 12.38 -0.81
N THR A 160 8.80 12.45 -1.88
CA THR A 160 9.20 12.28 -3.28
C THR A 160 9.24 13.62 -4.00
#